data_AF-H1KUH4-F1
#
_entry.id   AF-H1KUH4-F1
#
_cell.length_a   1.000
_cell.length_b   1.000
_cell.length_c   1.000
_cell.angle_alpha   90.00
_cell.angle_beta   90.00
_cell.angle_gamma   90.00
#
_symmetry.space_group_name_H-M   'P 1'
#
loop_
_entity.id
_entity.type
_entity.pdbx_description
1 polymer ?
#
loop_
_entity_poly.entity_id
_entity_poly.type
_entity_poly.pdbx_seq_one_letter_code
_entity_poly.pdbx_strand_id
1 'polypeptide(L)' 'MPAPQPLLDAEPAPLPFDPARTALVVIDMQRDFLEPGGFGESLGNDVSLLAAAVPPARALLAAARAAGL' A
#
# COMPACT_ATOMS: atom_id res chain seq x y z
N MET A 1 5.52 -16.27 28.15
CA MET A 1 6.15 -15.22 27.33
C MET A 1 5.49 -15.24 25.97
N PRO A 2 5.15 -14.11 25.34
CA PRO A 2 4.63 -14.13 23.97
C PRO A 2 5.67 -14.77 23.03
N ALA A 3 5.19 -15.46 21.99
CA ALA A 3 6.06 -16.02 20.97
C ALA A 3 6.85 -14.90 20.27
N PRO A 4 8.09 -15.15 19.79
CA PRO A 4 8.84 -14.15 19.06
C PRO A 4 8.08 -13.71 17.80
N GLN A 5 7.91 -12.39 17.64
CA GLN A 5 7.23 -11.80 16.49
C GLN A 5 8.16 -11.82 15.27
N PRO A 6 7.66 -12.16 14.07
CA PRO A 6 8.48 -12.04 12.87
C PRO A 6 8.88 -10.59 12.64
N LEU A 7 10.11 -10.40 12.17
CA LEU A 7 10.67 -9.10 11.80
C LEU A 7 10.64 -8.97 10.27
N LEU A 8 10.08 -7.86 9.78
CA LEU A 8 10.23 -7.45 8.39
C LEU A 8 11.54 -6.69 8.24
N ASP A 9 12.32 -7.03 7.21
CA ASP A 9 13.46 -6.21 6.82
C ASP A 9 12.96 -4.86 6.32
N ALA A 10 13.43 -3.79 6.94
CA ALA A 10 12.92 -2.44 6.75
C ALA A 10 13.97 -1.41 7.15
N GLU A 11 13.82 -0.20 6.62
CA GLU A 11 14.64 0.95 6.99
C GLU A 11 13.88 1.83 8.01
N PRO A 12 14.57 2.42 9.00
CA PRO A 12 16.00 2.34 9.28
C PRO A 12 16.43 1.10 10.10
N ALA A 13 15.47 0.24 10.45
CA ALA A 13 15.71 -0.99 11.21
C ALA A 13 14.54 -1.97 11.01
N PRO A 14 14.75 -3.28 11.28
CA PRO A 14 13.71 -4.29 11.15
C PRO A 14 12.45 -3.97 11.98
N LEU A 15 11.28 -4.23 11.40
CA LEU A 15 9.98 -3.90 11.99
C LEU A 15 9.28 -5.17 12.52
N PRO A 16 8.89 -5.23 13.81
CA PRO A 16 8.04 -6.29 14.32
C PRO A 16 6.69 -6.30 13.62
N PHE A 17 6.27 -7.46 13.14
CA PHE A 17 5.05 -7.64 12.38
C PHE A 17 4.24 -8.80 12.96
N ASP A 18 3.03 -8.51 13.44
CA ASP A 18 2.07 -9.52 13.88
C ASP A 18 0.86 -9.48 12.92
N PRO A 19 0.73 -10.46 12.00
CA PRO A 19 -0.38 -10.50 11.07
C PRO A 19 -1.76 -10.43 11.74
N ALA A 20 -1.92 -11.00 12.93
CA ALA A 20 -3.20 -11.01 13.65
C ALA A 20 -3.55 -9.66 14.28
N ARG A 21 -2.60 -8.72 14.32
CA ARG A 21 -2.75 -7.38 14.91
C ARG A 21 -2.37 -6.26 13.95
N THR A 22 -2.27 -6.57 12.66
CA THR A 22 -1.94 -5.61 11.62
C THR A 22 -3.08 -5.51 10.62
N ALA A 23 -3.32 -4.32 10.09
CA ALA A 23 -4.24 -4.11 8.98
C ALA A 23 -3.52 -3.45 7.80
N LEU A 24 -3.96 -3.76 6.58
CA LEU A 24 -3.55 -3.04 5.37
C LEU A 24 -4.45 -1.83 5.16
N VAL A 25 -3.86 -0.64 5.04
CA VAL A 25 -4.57 0.59 4.65
C VAL A 25 -4.17 1.00 3.24
N VAL A 26 -5.13 1.07 2.33
CA VAL A 26 -4.93 1.58 0.97
C VAL A 26 -5.48 2.99 0.90
N ILE A 27 -4.61 3.97 0.66
CA ILE A 27 -4.95 5.39 0.74
C ILE A 27 -5.22 5.94 -0.67
N ASP A 28 -6.38 6.56 -0.84
CA ASP A 28 -6.76 7.45 -1.96
C ASP A 28 -6.43 6.94 -3.37
N MET A 29 -6.57 5.63 -3.60
CA MET A 29 -6.46 5.01 -4.94
C MET A 29 -7.72 5.28 -5.80
N GLN A 30 -8.10 6.55 -5.88
CA GLN A 30 -9.30 7.03 -6.58
C GLN A 30 -8.94 7.49 -7.98
N ARG A 31 -9.88 7.28 -8.92
CA ARG A 31 -9.74 7.71 -10.33
C ARG A 31 -9.43 9.20 -10.46
N ASP A 32 -9.99 10.02 -9.57
CA ASP A 32 -9.82 11.48 -9.57
C ASP A 32 -8.36 11.92 -9.34
N PHE A 33 -7.54 11.08 -8.70
CA PHE A 33 -6.11 11.35 -8.51
C PHE A 33 -5.21 10.64 -9.54
N LEU A 34 -5.70 9.56 -10.16
CA LEU A 34 -4.86 8.64 -10.94
C LEU A 34 -5.12 8.70 -12.46
N GLU A 35 -6.30 9.10 -12.90
CA GLU A 35 -6.69 9.12 -14.31
C GLU A 35 -6.57 10.52 -14.93
N PRO A 36 -6.26 10.61 -16.24
CA PRO A 36 -6.40 11.86 -16.98
C PRO A 36 -7.82 12.41 -16.89
N GLY A 37 -7.94 13.73 -16.84
CA GLY A 37 -9.19 14.47 -16.67
C GLY A 37 -9.69 14.54 -15.23
N GLY A 38 -8.99 13.93 -14.27
CA GLY A 38 -9.31 14.02 -12.85
C GLY A 38 -8.75 15.26 -12.16
N PHE A 39 -9.10 15.41 -10.89
CA PHE A 39 -8.58 16.45 -9.99
C PHE A 39 -7.05 16.53 -9.99
N GLY A 40 -6.36 15.39 -9.97
CA GLY A 40 -4.90 15.32 -9.98
C GLY A 40 -4.27 16.06 -11.17
N GLU A 41 -4.77 15.80 -12.38
CA GLU A 41 -4.31 16.50 -13.59
C GLU A 41 -4.78 17.96 -13.62
N SER A 42 -5.97 18.26 -13.11
CA SER A 42 -6.50 19.64 -13.08
C SER A 42 -5.62 20.62 -12.30
N LEU A 43 -4.82 20.13 -11.36
CA LEU A 43 -3.82 20.89 -10.59
C LEU A 43 -2.47 21.03 -11.32
N GLY A 44 -2.33 20.44 -12.51
CA GLY A 44 -1.10 20.47 -13.32
C GLY A 44 -0.12 19.33 -13.02
N ASN A 45 -0.53 18.27 -12.32
CA ASN A 45 0.35 17.14 -12.03
C ASN A 45 0.42 16.17 -13.22
N ASP A 46 1.58 15.54 -13.40
CA ASP A 46 1.73 14.38 -14.26
C ASP A 46 1.23 13.11 -13.55
N VAL A 47 -0.05 12.79 -13.75
CA VAL A 47 -0.71 11.62 -13.13
C VAL A 47 -0.17 10.27 -13.64
N SER A 48 0.56 10.25 -14.75
CA SER A 48 1.12 9.00 -15.31
C SER A 48 2.14 8.36 -14.35
N LEU A 49 2.81 9.18 -13.53
CA LEU A 49 3.74 8.73 -12.50
C LEU A 49 3.03 7.94 -11.38
N LEU A 50 1.76 8.22 -11.13
CA LEU A 50 0.97 7.58 -10.06
C LEU A 50 0.38 6.25 -10.50
N ALA A 51 0.07 6.09 -11.79
CA ALA A 51 -0.45 4.84 -12.34
C ALA A 51 0.50 3.64 -12.11
N ALA A 52 1.81 3.89 -12.01
CA ALA A 52 2.82 2.89 -11.70
C ALA A 52 2.64 2.24 -10.32
N ALA A 53 1.94 2.89 -9.38
CA ALA A 53 1.66 2.34 -8.05
C ALA A 53 0.51 1.32 -8.04
N VAL A 54 -0.33 1.28 -9.09
CA VAL A 54 -1.52 0.42 -9.12
C VAL A 54 -1.17 -1.08 -9.13
N PRO A 55 -0.24 -1.58 -9.98
CA PRO A 55 0.13 -3.00 -9.97
C PRO A 55 0.69 -3.51 -8.63
N PRO A 56 1.67 -2.84 -7.96
CA PRO A 56 2.18 -3.31 -6.68
C PRO A 56 1.15 -3.18 -5.55
N ALA A 57 0.33 -2.12 -5.53
CA ALA A 57 -0.75 -2.00 -4.54
C ALA A 57 -1.78 -3.14 -4.67
N ARG A 58 -2.12 -3.53 -5.90
CA ARG A 58 -2.99 -4.68 -6.15
C ARG A 58 -2.36 -5.99 -5.68
N ALA A 59 -1.06 -6.19 -5.91
CA ALA A 59 -0.34 -7.38 -5.45
C ALA A 59 -0.32 -7.45 -3.91
N LEU A 60 -0.05 -6.33 -3.25
CA LEU A 60 -0.06 -6.22 -1.79
C LEU A 60 -1.46 -6.50 -1.21
N LEU A 61 -2.51 -5.94 -1.82
CA LEU A 61 -3.89 -6.19 -1.41
C LEU A 61 -4.28 -7.66 -1.53
N ALA A 62 -3.85 -8.33 -2.61
CA ALA A 62 -4.08 -9.76 -2.79
C ALA A 62 -3.35 -10.60 -1.74
N ALA A 63 -2.09 -10.28 -1.45
CA ALA A 63 -1.29 -10.97 -0.44
C ALA A 63 -1.87 -10.79 0.97
N ALA A 64 -2.27 -9.56 1.34
CA ALA A 64 -2.89 -9.27 2.63
C ALA A 64 -4.18 -10.09 2.83
N ARG A 65 -5.06 -10.10 1.82
CA ARG A 65 -6.30 -10.91 1.87
C ARG A 65 -6.02 -12.40 1.99
N ALA A 66 -5.04 -12.93 1.26
CA ALA A 66 -4.67 -14.34 1.33
C ALA A 66 -4.11 -14.73 2.71
N ALA A 67 -3.45 -13.78 3.39
CA ALA A 67 -2.91 -13.96 4.74
C ALA A 67 -3.93 -13.69 5.86
N GLY A 68 -5.16 -13.28 5.53
CA GLY A 68 -6.21 -12.97 6.51
C GLY A 68 -5.99 -11.67 7.28
N LEU A 69 -5.24 -10.72 6.71
CA LEU A 69 -5.14 -9.34 7.19
C LEU A 69 -6.41 -8.54 6.84
#